data_AF-A0A3M8EY70-F1
#
_entry.id   AF-A0A3M8EY70-F1
#
_cell.length_a   1.000
_cell.length_b   1.000
_cell.length_c   1.000
_cell.angle_alpha   90.00
_cell.angle_beta   90.00
_cell.angle_gamma   90.00
#
_symmetry.space_group_name_H-M   'P 1'
#
loop_
_entity.id
_entity.type
_entity.pdbx_description
1 polymer ?
#
loop_
_entity_poly.entity_id
_entity_poly.type
_entity_poly.pdbx_seq_one_letter_code
_entity_poly.pdbx_strand_id
1 'polypeptide(L)'
;MKRIVTAIAALLAMAAPAMAGHYAAVGQGSCSYCHKTNLVTQHGGFAANVCQTCHSSTDQNVVNTIASGVAGGQYACSNCHGSQSHLSKHGTYVTNYSQYNGVEPNSATAWTSPAGYTAVQPAAKEYQLCYKCHSTYAFTATNGVSGIIGPSGKPFTDKAREFNPANASAHPVQVPLNSQTGSAAPRALRANQMKAPWTAVGTQTMKCSDCHTPGSTGKSMLITGTTWPTRADGRLWTLGDVRSNTGNWQTTLFCAKCHPLKGSGGGESGWYNNVHSEGDHENNVACVACHAVSPHGLNHGRFIGYASDPAPYAYIDSAGRKAQVMTNFRKASSPTSYGEGNCTALTSACDEHK
;
A
#
# COMPACT_ATOMS: atom_id res chain seq x y z
N MET A 1 55.88 11.84 -16.62
CA MET A 1 54.56 12.25 -16.07
C MET A 1 53.52 12.56 -17.14
N LYS A 2 53.77 13.38 -18.18
CA LYS A 2 52.79 13.67 -19.25
C LYS A 2 52.21 12.44 -19.97
N ARG A 3 53.02 11.39 -20.25
CA ARG A 3 52.55 10.17 -20.92
C ARG A 3 51.61 9.29 -20.09
N ILE A 4 51.71 9.32 -18.75
CA ILE A 4 50.85 8.54 -17.85
C ILE A 4 49.48 9.21 -17.72
N VAL A 5 49.45 10.54 -17.65
CA VAL A 5 48.20 11.31 -17.60
C VAL A 5 47.39 11.18 -18.91
N THR A 6 48.07 11.06 -20.04
CA THR A 6 47.42 10.90 -21.35
C THR A 6 46.78 9.51 -21.51
N ALA A 7 47.40 8.46 -20.95
CA ALA A 7 46.87 7.11 -20.98
C ALA A 7 45.64 6.93 -20.07
N ILE A 8 45.62 7.58 -18.90
CA ILE A 8 44.46 7.56 -17.99
C ILE A 8 43.28 8.36 -18.57
N ALA A 9 43.54 9.51 -19.20
CA ALA A 9 42.51 10.29 -19.88
C ALA A 9 41.93 9.53 -21.10
N ALA A 10 42.75 8.78 -21.83
CA ALA A 10 42.28 7.94 -22.94
C ALA A 10 41.44 6.74 -22.45
N LEU A 11 41.81 6.09 -21.33
CA LEU A 11 40.98 5.04 -20.73
C LEU A 11 39.63 5.56 -20.21
N LEU A 12 39.59 6.75 -19.60
CA LEU A 12 38.33 7.38 -19.17
C LEU A 12 37.47 7.84 -20.37
N ALA A 13 38.09 8.34 -21.45
CA ALA A 13 37.39 8.74 -22.67
C ALA A 13 36.85 7.55 -23.48
N MET A 14 37.45 6.37 -23.37
CA MET A 14 36.96 5.13 -23.99
C MET A 14 35.90 4.40 -23.15
N ALA A 15 35.83 4.66 -21.84
CA ALA A 15 34.79 4.11 -20.96
C ALA A 15 33.45 4.87 -21.04
N ALA A 16 33.47 6.16 -21.37
CA ALA A 16 32.27 6.99 -21.44
C ALA A 16 31.23 6.53 -22.50
N PRO A 17 31.62 6.10 -23.72
CA PRO A 17 30.67 5.56 -24.71
C PRO A 17 30.16 4.16 -24.35
N ALA A 18 31.00 3.33 -23.71
CA ALA A 18 30.61 1.97 -23.31
C ALA A 18 29.54 1.95 -22.20
N MET A 19 29.49 3.00 -21.36
CA MET A 19 28.46 3.14 -20.33
C MET A 19 27.16 3.79 -20.85
N ALA A 20 27.19 4.43 -22.01
CA ALA A 20 26.01 5.06 -22.62
C ALA A 20 25.02 4.06 -23.26
N GLY A 21 25.43 2.79 -23.46
CA GLY A 21 24.57 1.74 -24.04
C GLY A 21 23.74 0.94 -23.05
N HIS A 22 23.89 1.16 -21.74
CA HIS A 22 23.29 0.31 -20.71
C HIS A 22 22.12 0.99 -19.99
N TYR A 23 21.18 1.58 -20.74
CA TYR A 23 19.93 2.10 -20.20
C TYR A 23 18.79 1.11 -20.38
N ALA A 24 18.10 0.77 -19.28
CA ALA A 24 16.90 -0.06 -19.35
C ALA A 24 15.82 0.65 -20.15
N ALA A 25 15.04 -0.11 -20.93
CA ALA A 25 13.83 0.42 -21.55
C ALA A 25 12.90 0.93 -20.45
N VAL A 26 12.58 2.22 -20.45
CA VAL A 26 11.49 2.73 -19.62
C VAL A 26 10.19 2.16 -20.18
N GLY A 27 9.56 1.24 -19.44
CA GLY A 27 8.23 0.74 -19.77
C GLY A 27 8.16 -0.61 -20.46
N GLN A 28 9.27 -1.31 -20.73
CA GLN A 28 9.23 -2.71 -21.14
C GLN A 28 9.79 -3.63 -20.04
N GLY A 29 8.87 -4.29 -19.33
CA GLY A 29 9.13 -5.12 -18.16
C GLY A 29 8.66 -4.46 -16.86
N SER A 30 7.93 -5.21 -16.03
CA SER A 30 7.38 -4.76 -14.74
C SER A 30 8.42 -4.16 -13.79
N CYS A 31 9.70 -4.52 -13.95
CA CYS A 31 10.81 -4.08 -13.10
C CYS A 31 11.24 -2.64 -13.37
N SER A 32 11.28 -2.20 -14.64
CA SER A 32 11.82 -0.89 -15.06
C SER A 32 11.02 0.30 -14.51
N TYR A 33 9.76 0.07 -14.16
CA TYR A 33 8.89 1.06 -13.54
C TYR A 33 9.38 1.53 -12.16
N CYS A 34 10.03 0.64 -11.40
CA CYS A 34 10.57 0.96 -10.07
C CYS A 34 12.11 0.97 -10.05
N HIS A 35 12.75 0.24 -10.96
CA HIS A 35 14.21 0.16 -11.09
C HIS A 35 14.69 1.02 -12.27
N LYS A 36 14.59 2.35 -12.12
CA LYS A 36 14.95 3.33 -13.17
C LYS A 36 16.46 3.51 -13.38
N THR A 37 17.28 2.81 -12.62
CA THR A 37 18.75 2.92 -12.68
C THR A 37 19.35 2.04 -13.76
N ASN A 38 20.52 2.44 -14.29
CA ASN A 38 21.27 1.62 -15.23
C ASN A 38 21.64 0.25 -14.63
N LEU A 39 21.90 -0.74 -15.51
CA LEU A 39 22.24 -2.13 -15.17
C LEU A 39 23.38 -2.20 -14.13
N VAL A 40 24.35 -1.31 -14.27
CA VAL A 40 25.55 -1.20 -13.43
C VAL A 40 25.19 -0.89 -11.98
N THR A 41 24.36 0.12 -11.74
CA THR A 41 23.96 0.49 -10.37
C THR A 41 23.05 -0.57 -9.76
N GLN A 42 22.17 -1.20 -10.55
CA GLN A 42 21.29 -2.26 -10.06
C GLN A 42 22.06 -3.52 -9.62
N HIS A 43 23.22 -3.79 -10.23
CA HIS A 43 24.07 -4.93 -9.88
C HIS A 43 25.24 -4.56 -8.97
N GLY A 44 25.06 -3.54 -8.13
CA GLY A 44 25.98 -3.25 -7.02
C GLY A 44 27.19 -2.38 -7.37
N GLY A 45 27.18 -1.70 -8.52
CA GLY A 45 28.18 -0.69 -8.85
C GLY A 45 29.61 -1.24 -8.92
N PHE A 46 29.99 -1.81 -10.07
CA PHE A 46 31.36 -2.18 -10.44
C PHE A 46 32.25 -2.77 -9.33
N ALA A 47 31.89 -3.94 -8.81
CA ALA A 47 32.92 -4.93 -8.54
C ALA A 47 33.25 -5.63 -9.89
N ALA A 48 34.53 -5.79 -10.23
CA ALA A 48 34.98 -6.31 -11.53
C ALA A 48 34.41 -7.69 -11.89
N ASN A 49 34.00 -8.47 -10.88
CA ASN A 49 33.35 -9.77 -11.04
C ASN A 49 31.94 -9.69 -11.69
N VAL A 50 31.24 -8.55 -11.58
CA VAL A 50 29.87 -8.38 -12.10
C VAL A 50 29.85 -8.28 -13.63
N CYS A 51 30.86 -7.64 -14.23
CA CYS A 51 30.97 -7.52 -15.69
C CYS A 51 31.20 -8.90 -16.32
N GLN A 52 32.13 -9.67 -15.76
CA GLN A 52 32.44 -11.03 -16.22
C GLN A 52 31.22 -11.97 -16.15
N THR A 53 30.34 -11.82 -15.17
CA THR A 53 29.10 -12.63 -15.07
C THR A 53 28.25 -12.53 -16.33
N CYS A 54 28.16 -11.34 -16.94
CA CYS A 54 27.36 -11.12 -18.13
C CYS A 54 28.16 -11.38 -19.41
N HIS A 55 29.39 -10.86 -19.50
CA HIS A 55 30.21 -10.96 -20.72
C HIS A 55 30.82 -12.34 -20.96
N SER A 56 30.85 -13.21 -19.95
CA SER A 56 31.23 -14.62 -20.09
C SER A 56 30.01 -15.56 -20.17
N SER A 57 28.78 -15.02 -20.20
CA SER A 57 27.58 -15.84 -20.31
C SER A 57 27.53 -16.54 -21.67
N THR A 58 27.16 -17.82 -21.67
CA THR A 58 26.85 -18.59 -22.88
C THR A 58 25.35 -18.62 -23.18
N ASP A 59 24.52 -18.02 -22.33
CA ASP A 59 23.08 -17.88 -22.58
C ASP A 59 22.85 -16.91 -23.75
N GLN A 60 22.27 -17.43 -24.83
CA GLN A 60 22.08 -16.67 -26.06
C GLN A 60 21.19 -15.44 -25.87
N ASN A 61 20.23 -15.45 -24.94
CA ASN A 61 19.39 -14.29 -24.66
C ASN A 61 20.19 -13.18 -23.99
N VAL A 62 21.09 -13.54 -23.06
CA VAL A 62 22.01 -12.60 -22.42
C VAL A 62 22.98 -12.02 -23.46
N VAL A 63 23.59 -12.86 -24.29
CA VAL A 63 24.51 -12.44 -25.36
C VAL A 63 23.83 -11.48 -26.34
N ASN A 64 22.63 -11.83 -26.82
CA ASN A 64 21.86 -10.98 -27.74
C ASN A 64 21.48 -9.65 -27.10
N THR A 65 21.15 -9.65 -25.81
CA THR A 65 20.80 -8.43 -25.07
C THR A 65 21.99 -7.51 -24.89
N ILE A 66 23.18 -8.06 -24.59
CA ILE A 66 24.42 -7.29 -24.51
C ILE A 66 24.74 -6.68 -25.88
N ALA A 67 24.66 -7.46 -26.96
CA ALA A 67 24.91 -6.96 -28.32
C ALA A 67 23.93 -5.83 -28.68
N SER A 68 22.65 -5.95 -28.32
CA SER A 68 21.64 -4.91 -28.52
C SER A 68 21.94 -3.66 -27.70
N GLY A 69 22.32 -3.79 -26.43
CA GLY A 69 22.70 -2.67 -25.55
C GLY A 69 23.93 -1.92 -26.04
N VAL A 70 24.98 -2.64 -26.47
CA VAL A 70 26.18 -2.05 -27.08
C VAL A 70 25.84 -1.28 -28.36
N ALA A 71 24.85 -1.73 -29.13
CA ALA A 71 24.34 -1.03 -30.30
C ALA A 71 23.41 0.16 -29.99
N GLY A 72 23.23 0.51 -28.70
CA GLY A 72 22.36 1.60 -28.25
C GLY A 72 20.88 1.20 -28.10
N GLY A 73 20.56 -0.08 -28.25
CA GLY A 73 19.24 -0.64 -27.98
C GLY A 73 18.92 -0.66 -26.49
N GLN A 74 17.64 -0.50 -26.15
CA GLN A 74 17.20 -0.68 -24.78
C GLN A 74 17.02 -2.17 -24.45
N TYR A 75 17.22 -2.54 -23.19
CA TYR A 75 17.00 -3.92 -22.71
C TYR A 75 15.82 -3.99 -21.75
N ALA A 76 15.20 -5.18 -21.66
CA ALA A 76 14.27 -5.54 -20.61
C ALA A 76 14.91 -6.55 -19.65
N CYS A 77 14.58 -6.47 -18.36
CA CYS A 77 15.13 -7.35 -17.34
C CYS A 77 14.83 -8.84 -17.61
N SER A 78 13.71 -9.12 -18.29
CA SER A 78 13.31 -10.46 -18.71
C SER A 78 14.26 -11.11 -19.70
N ASN A 79 15.04 -10.31 -20.45
CA ASN A 79 15.95 -10.88 -21.43
C ASN A 79 17.11 -11.64 -20.77
N CYS A 80 17.47 -11.29 -19.54
CA CYS A 80 18.55 -11.95 -18.78
C CYS A 80 18.04 -12.81 -17.62
N HIS A 81 16.85 -12.53 -17.09
CA HIS A 81 16.31 -13.25 -15.94
C HIS A 81 15.10 -14.13 -16.27
N GLY A 82 14.63 -14.14 -17.51
CA GLY A 82 13.37 -14.76 -17.89
C GLY A 82 12.15 -14.07 -17.24
N SER A 83 11.00 -14.74 -17.28
CA SER A 83 9.78 -14.25 -16.62
C SER A 83 9.85 -14.51 -15.11
N GLN A 84 10.35 -13.53 -14.34
CA GLN A 84 10.40 -13.60 -12.89
C GLN A 84 9.21 -12.85 -12.29
N SER A 85 8.58 -13.44 -11.26
CA SER A 85 7.56 -12.72 -10.49
C SER A 85 8.24 -11.74 -9.54
N HIS A 86 7.57 -10.61 -9.26
CA HIS A 86 8.03 -9.66 -8.24
C HIS A 86 8.25 -10.36 -6.89
N LEU A 87 7.39 -11.31 -6.55
CA LEU A 87 7.50 -12.11 -5.34
C LEU A 87 8.76 -12.99 -5.33
N SER A 88 9.11 -13.63 -6.44
CA SER A 88 10.30 -14.48 -6.51
C SER A 88 11.58 -13.68 -6.20
N LYS A 89 11.63 -12.40 -6.57
CA LYS A 89 12.79 -11.54 -6.33
C LYS A 89 12.75 -10.80 -4.99
N HIS A 90 11.57 -10.41 -4.52
CA HIS A 90 11.42 -9.54 -3.34
C HIS A 90 10.61 -10.15 -2.19
N GLY A 91 10.29 -11.45 -2.26
CA GLY A 91 9.38 -12.10 -1.30
C GLY A 91 9.93 -12.21 0.13
N THR A 92 11.24 -12.10 0.32
CA THR A 92 11.90 -12.16 1.63
C THR A 92 12.10 -10.78 2.28
N TYR A 93 11.82 -9.69 1.55
CA TYR A 93 12.16 -8.33 1.98
C TYR A 93 11.41 -7.93 3.24
N VAL A 94 10.16 -8.34 3.38
CA VAL A 94 9.33 -8.02 4.54
C VAL A 94 9.90 -8.67 5.81
N THR A 95 10.23 -9.97 5.76
CA THR A 95 10.77 -10.70 6.92
C THR A 95 12.14 -10.20 7.35
N ASN A 96 12.96 -9.74 6.40
CA ASN A 96 14.34 -9.31 6.63
C ASN A 96 14.52 -7.80 6.45
N TYR A 97 13.49 -6.98 6.69
CA TYR A 97 13.52 -5.57 6.29
C TYR A 97 14.70 -4.78 6.85
N SER A 98 15.15 -5.13 8.07
CA SER A 98 16.28 -4.51 8.77
C SER A 98 17.65 -4.84 8.17
N GLN A 99 17.72 -5.72 7.17
CA GLN A 99 18.93 -5.99 6.39
C GLN A 99 18.98 -5.14 5.11
N TYR A 100 17.88 -4.45 4.78
CA TYR A 100 17.75 -3.69 3.56
C TYR A 100 17.65 -2.20 3.82
N ASN A 101 17.98 -1.47 2.78
CA ASN A 101 17.96 -0.02 2.70
C ASN A 101 16.53 0.49 2.48
N GLY A 102 16.04 1.38 3.33
CA GLY A 102 14.71 1.99 3.26
C GLY A 102 14.74 3.50 3.04
N VAL A 103 13.56 4.12 3.08
CA VAL A 103 13.36 5.57 2.95
C VAL A 103 12.36 6.08 3.98
N GLU A 104 12.64 7.23 4.57
CA GLU A 104 11.70 7.98 5.41
C GLU A 104 11.08 9.11 4.59
N PRO A 105 9.75 9.22 4.48
CA PRO A 105 9.12 10.34 3.78
C PRO A 105 9.27 11.62 4.60
N ASN A 106 9.49 12.73 3.91
CA ASN A 106 9.39 14.04 4.54
C ASN A 106 7.94 14.30 4.97
N SER A 107 7.75 15.22 5.93
CA SER A 107 6.42 15.65 6.33
C SER A 107 5.66 16.22 5.14
N ALA A 108 4.37 15.89 5.03
CA ALA A 108 3.49 16.34 3.96
C ALA A 108 2.14 16.78 4.53
N THR A 109 1.46 17.68 3.82
CA THR A 109 0.10 18.09 4.17
C THR A 109 -0.89 16.94 4.02
N ALA A 110 -2.03 17.02 4.70
CA ALA A 110 -3.08 16.01 4.64
C ALA A 110 -3.43 15.67 3.17
N TRP A 111 -3.52 14.37 2.88
CA TRP A 111 -3.88 13.82 1.58
C TRP A 111 -2.99 14.25 0.39
N THR A 112 -1.72 14.55 0.66
CA THR A 112 -0.69 14.82 -0.36
C THR A 112 0.46 13.83 -0.29
N SER A 113 1.08 13.57 -1.44
CA SER A 113 2.30 12.78 -1.53
C SER A 113 3.50 13.55 -0.96
N PRO A 114 4.44 12.90 -0.25
CA PRO A 114 5.67 13.54 0.19
C PRO A 114 6.49 14.08 -0.98
N ALA A 115 6.96 15.33 -0.86
CA ALA A 115 7.79 15.96 -1.87
C ALA A 115 9.24 15.43 -1.90
N GLY A 116 9.64 14.67 -0.88
CA GLY A 116 10.98 14.12 -0.77
C GLY A 116 11.07 13.02 0.27
N TYR A 117 12.19 12.29 0.23
CA TYR A 117 12.47 11.16 1.11
C TYR A 117 13.93 11.20 1.54
N THR A 118 14.18 10.82 2.79
CA THR A 118 15.53 10.63 3.34
C THR A 118 15.89 9.15 3.30
N ALA A 119 17.09 8.80 2.83
CA ALA A 119 17.56 7.42 2.84
C ALA A 119 17.82 6.94 4.27
N VAL A 120 17.42 5.70 4.59
CA VAL A 120 17.62 5.07 5.90
C VAL A 120 18.32 3.74 5.70
N GLN A 121 19.54 3.59 6.22
CA GLN A 121 20.44 2.46 5.90
C GLN A 121 21.02 1.86 7.20
N PRO A 122 20.67 0.62 7.57
CA PRO A 122 19.52 -0.13 7.07
C PRO A 122 18.18 0.49 7.55
N ALA A 123 17.06 0.02 7.00
CA ALA A 123 15.73 0.40 7.46
C ALA A 123 15.54 0.05 8.94
N ALA A 124 15.12 1.03 9.74
CA ALA A 124 14.81 0.87 11.15
C ALA A 124 13.35 0.40 11.37
N LYS A 125 12.47 0.63 10.39
CA LYS A 125 11.05 0.28 10.45
C LYS A 125 10.61 -0.36 9.13
N GLU A 126 9.71 -1.33 9.20
CA GLU A 126 9.28 -2.10 8.02
C GLU A 126 8.73 -1.20 6.90
N TYR A 127 7.94 -0.17 7.24
CA TYR A 127 7.37 0.73 6.23
C TYR A 127 8.44 1.48 5.43
N GLN A 128 9.63 1.72 6.00
CA GLN A 128 10.67 2.46 5.29
C GLN A 128 11.16 1.66 4.08
N LEU A 129 11.24 0.33 4.21
CA LEU A 129 11.52 -0.53 3.08
C LEU A 129 10.33 -0.57 2.11
N CYS A 130 9.10 -0.67 2.62
CA CYS A 130 7.91 -0.72 1.77
C CYS A 130 7.75 0.56 0.94
N TYR A 131 7.95 1.74 1.52
CA TYR A 131 7.83 3.03 0.81
C TYR A 131 8.90 3.21 -0.25
N LYS A 132 10.06 2.57 -0.10
CA LYS A 132 11.07 2.56 -1.16
C LYS A 132 10.52 1.96 -2.47
N CYS A 133 9.48 1.14 -2.43
CA CYS A 133 8.88 0.49 -3.60
C CYS A 133 7.42 0.91 -3.87
N HIS A 134 6.68 1.25 -2.82
CA HIS A 134 5.24 1.49 -2.85
C HIS A 134 4.86 2.96 -2.59
N SER A 135 5.75 3.90 -2.88
CA SER A 135 5.47 5.32 -2.77
C SER A 135 6.00 6.10 -3.97
N THR A 136 5.75 7.40 -3.98
CA THR A 136 6.31 8.30 -5.01
C THR A 136 7.84 8.37 -5.03
N TYR A 137 8.52 7.75 -4.07
CA TYR A 137 9.96 7.49 -4.17
C TYR A 137 10.30 6.59 -5.38
N ALA A 138 9.53 5.54 -5.62
CA ALA A 138 9.81 4.56 -6.68
C ALA A 138 9.20 4.93 -8.03
N PHE A 139 8.00 5.51 -8.01
CA PHE A 139 7.19 5.73 -9.20
C PHE A 139 6.57 7.12 -9.24
N THR A 140 6.12 7.53 -10.41
CA THR A 140 5.33 8.74 -10.56
C THR A 140 3.86 8.41 -10.29
N ALA A 141 3.18 9.24 -9.51
CA ALA A 141 1.76 9.13 -9.23
C ALA A 141 1.08 10.49 -9.41
N THR A 142 -0.06 10.50 -10.09
CA THR A 142 -0.92 11.69 -10.19
C THR A 142 -2.03 11.54 -9.16
N ASN A 143 -2.18 12.54 -8.28
CA ASN A 143 -3.13 12.47 -7.16
C ASN A 143 -2.99 11.16 -6.35
N GLY A 144 -1.76 10.72 -6.10
CA GLY A 144 -1.45 9.51 -5.35
C GLY A 144 -1.76 8.18 -6.05
N VAL A 145 -2.15 8.18 -7.33
CA VAL A 145 -2.39 6.98 -8.13
C VAL A 145 -1.38 6.89 -9.26
N SER A 146 -0.70 5.76 -9.37
CA SER A 146 0.27 5.50 -10.44
C SER A 146 -0.39 4.85 -11.66
N GLY A 147 0.30 4.88 -12.80
CA GLY A 147 -0.09 4.10 -13.99
C GLY A 147 0.26 2.61 -13.89
N ILE A 148 0.91 2.15 -12.81
CA ILE A 148 1.35 0.76 -12.64
C ILE A 148 0.18 -0.06 -12.15
N ILE A 149 -0.25 -1.06 -12.93
CA ILE A 149 -1.28 -2.00 -12.49
C ILE A 149 -0.62 -3.16 -11.74
N GLY A 150 -1.00 -3.32 -10.47
CA GLY A 150 -0.53 -4.39 -9.62
C GLY A 150 -1.17 -5.75 -9.93
N PRO A 151 -0.68 -6.83 -9.31
CA PRO A 151 -1.24 -8.18 -9.47
C PRO A 151 -2.73 -8.28 -9.09
N SER A 152 -3.25 -7.34 -8.30
CA SER A 152 -4.67 -7.24 -7.96
C SER A 152 -5.55 -6.67 -9.08
N GLY A 153 -4.96 -6.29 -10.23
CA GLY A 153 -5.66 -5.62 -11.33
C GLY A 153 -6.03 -4.16 -11.01
N LYS A 154 -5.45 -3.58 -9.97
CA LYS A 154 -5.67 -2.18 -9.56
C LYS A 154 -4.37 -1.37 -9.65
N PRO A 155 -4.46 -0.06 -9.92
CA PRO A 155 -3.28 0.79 -9.93
C PRO A 155 -2.62 0.81 -8.55
N PHE A 156 -1.29 0.82 -8.52
CA PHE A 156 -0.55 1.14 -7.31
C PHE A 156 -0.87 2.57 -6.89
N THR A 157 -1.06 2.74 -5.60
CA THR A 157 -1.19 4.05 -4.98
C THR A 157 0.00 4.34 -4.09
N ASP A 158 0.24 5.62 -3.86
CA ASP A 158 1.30 6.08 -2.98
C ASP A 158 0.96 5.78 -1.52
N LYS A 159 1.61 4.76 -0.95
CA LYS A 159 1.39 4.37 0.44
C LYS A 159 1.86 5.43 1.43
N ALA A 160 2.88 6.22 1.09
CA ALA A 160 3.36 7.28 1.97
C ALA A 160 2.31 8.41 2.10
N ARG A 161 1.57 8.70 1.02
CA ARG A 161 0.39 9.58 1.07
C ARG A 161 -0.72 9.01 1.94
N GLU A 162 -1.04 7.73 1.77
CA GLU A 162 -2.19 7.10 2.45
C GLU A 162 -1.97 6.98 3.97
N PHE A 163 -0.75 6.69 4.40
CA PHE A 163 -0.40 6.58 5.82
C PHE A 163 0.17 7.86 6.43
N ASN A 164 0.09 9.00 5.71
CA ASN A 164 0.58 10.28 6.18
C ASN A 164 -0.05 10.62 7.55
N PRO A 165 0.75 10.89 8.60
CA PRO A 165 0.27 11.28 9.93
C PRO A 165 -0.68 12.49 9.94
N ALA A 166 -0.61 13.35 8.93
CA ALA A 166 -1.48 14.51 8.77
C ALA A 166 -2.87 14.16 8.20
N ASN A 167 -3.13 12.91 7.81
CA ASN A 167 -4.45 12.48 7.36
C ASN A 167 -5.43 12.39 8.55
N ALA A 168 -6.72 12.62 8.29
CA ALA A 168 -7.75 12.51 9.34
C ALA A 168 -7.93 11.07 9.85
N SER A 169 -7.62 10.09 8.99
CA SER A 169 -7.45 8.70 9.39
C SER A 169 -6.30 8.01 8.67
N ALA A 170 -5.59 7.18 9.41
CA ALA A 170 -4.66 6.19 8.90
C ALA A 170 -4.46 5.12 9.95
N HIS A 171 -4.18 3.88 9.52
CA HIS A 171 -3.64 2.88 10.42
C HIS A 171 -2.24 3.32 10.89
N PRO A 172 -1.85 3.00 12.14
CA PRO A 172 -0.64 3.54 12.78
C PRO A 172 0.66 2.89 12.26
N VAL A 173 0.90 2.91 10.96
CA VAL A 173 2.09 2.33 10.33
C VAL A 173 3.31 3.24 10.50
N GLN A 174 3.18 4.53 10.13
CA GLN A 174 4.29 5.48 10.22
C GLN A 174 4.53 5.98 11.65
N VAL A 175 3.43 6.28 12.36
CA VAL A 175 3.41 6.76 13.74
C VAL A 175 2.26 6.12 14.52
N PRO A 176 2.36 6.03 15.87
CA PRO A 176 1.24 5.59 16.70
C PRO A 176 0.00 6.48 16.53
N LEU A 177 -1.19 5.95 16.82
CA LEU A 177 -2.45 6.70 16.65
C LEU A 177 -2.46 8.03 17.43
N ASN A 178 -1.89 8.09 18.64
CA ASN A 178 -1.83 9.33 19.41
C ASN A 178 -0.96 10.42 18.75
N SER A 179 -0.05 10.01 17.86
CA SER A 179 0.84 10.89 17.10
C SER A 179 0.31 11.23 15.69
N GLN A 180 -0.86 10.72 15.29
CA GLN A 180 -1.55 11.09 14.04
C GLN A 180 -2.07 12.54 14.16
N THR A 181 -1.29 13.50 13.67
CA THR A 181 -1.55 14.93 13.84
C THR A 181 -2.84 15.39 13.16
N GLY A 182 -3.22 14.76 12.04
CA GLY A 182 -4.46 15.07 11.33
C GLY A 182 -5.72 14.49 11.95
N SER A 183 -5.59 13.49 12.85
CA SER A 183 -6.76 12.85 13.42
C SER A 183 -7.33 13.67 14.58
N ALA A 184 -8.64 13.95 14.50
CA ALA A 184 -9.39 14.59 15.56
C ALA A 184 -9.41 13.73 16.85
N ALA A 185 -9.43 14.39 18.00
CA ALA A 185 -9.56 13.70 19.28
C ALA A 185 -10.95 13.02 19.42
N PRO A 186 -11.05 11.87 20.13
CA PRO A 186 -9.94 11.07 20.65
C PRO A 186 -9.24 10.28 19.54
N ARG A 187 -7.91 10.36 19.47
CA ARG A 187 -7.12 9.72 18.40
C ARG A 187 -7.08 8.19 18.56
N ALA A 188 -6.65 7.73 19.74
CA ALA A 188 -6.64 6.32 20.09
C ALA A 188 -8.05 5.70 20.05
N LEU A 189 -8.07 4.40 19.79
CA LEU A 189 -9.23 3.56 20.04
C LEU A 189 -9.32 3.23 21.54
N ARG A 190 -10.52 2.90 22.03
CA ARG A 190 -10.65 2.28 23.35
C ARG A 190 -10.01 0.89 23.32
N ALA A 191 -9.45 0.43 24.44
CA ALA A 191 -8.76 -0.87 24.51
C ALA A 191 -9.65 -2.03 24.05
N ASN A 192 -10.95 -2.01 24.38
CA ASN A 192 -11.91 -3.03 23.95
C ASN A 192 -12.28 -2.98 22.46
N GLN A 193 -11.80 -2.01 21.68
CA GLN A 193 -12.00 -1.90 20.23
C GLN A 193 -10.85 -2.54 19.43
N MET A 194 -9.93 -3.22 20.14
CA MET A 194 -8.80 -3.93 19.58
C MET A 194 -8.73 -5.33 20.17
N LYS A 195 -8.47 -6.32 19.33
CA LYS A 195 -8.20 -7.70 19.73
C LYS A 195 -6.73 -7.86 20.11
N ALA A 196 -6.41 -8.89 20.89
CA ALA A 196 -5.04 -9.34 21.07
C ALA A 196 -4.36 -9.59 19.70
N PRO A 197 -3.05 -9.32 19.56
CA PRO A 197 -2.10 -8.90 20.60
C PRO A 197 -1.99 -7.38 20.81
N TRP A 198 -2.93 -6.58 20.28
CA TRP A 198 -2.88 -5.11 20.36
C TRP A 198 -3.28 -4.60 21.74
N THR A 199 -2.32 -4.45 22.66
CA THR A 199 -2.56 -4.05 24.06
C THR A 199 -2.17 -2.61 24.37
N ALA A 200 -1.18 -2.04 23.68
CA ALA A 200 -0.71 -0.66 23.81
C ALA A 200 -1.45 0.28 22.83
N VAL A 201 -2.78 0.21 22.82
CA VAL A 201 -3.64 0.94 21.90
C VAL A 201 -3.39 2.45 22.02
N GLY A 202 -3.03 3.09 20.90
CA GLY A 202 -2.71 4.52 20.87
C GLY A 202 -1.22 4.82 20.78
N THR A 203 -0.37 4.01 21.40
CA THR A 203 1.09 4.24 21.48
C THR A 203 1.91 3.22 20.69
N GLN A 204 1.33 2.08 20.29
CA GLN A 204 1.97 1.14 19.37
C GLN A 204 1.76 1.51 17.89
N THR A 205 2.72 1.08 17.07
CA THR A 205 2.62 1.09 15.60
C THR A 205 2.24 -0.29 15.05
N MET A 206 1.68 -0.29 13.84
CA MET A 206 1.48 -1.47 13.01
C MET A 206 2.64 -1.64 12.02
N LYS A 207 2.89 -2.88 11.62
CA LYS A 207 3.75 -3.25 10.50
C LYS A 207 2.90 -3.57 9.28
N CYS A 208 3.49 -3.54 8.08
CA CYS A 208 2.76 -3.91 6.87
C CYS A 208 2.45 -5.42 6.87
N SER A 209 3.34 -6.23 7.45
CA SER A 209 3.21 -7.67 7.68
C SER A 209 2.06 -8.06 8.62
N ASP A 210 1.59 -7.15 9.46
CA ASP A 210 0.37 -7.39 10.26
C ASP A 210 -0.89 -7.45 9.39
N CYS A 211 -0.83 -6.88 8.18
CA CYS A 211 -1.94 -6.79 7.22
C CYS A 211 -1.71 -7.60 5.93
N HIS A 212 -0.45 -7.84 5.57
CA HIS A 212 -0.06 -8.49 4.33
C HIS A 212 0.74 -9.75 4.57
N THR A 213 0.38 -10.83 3.88
CA THR A 213 1.25 -12.01 3.77
C THR A 213 2.00 -11.95 2.43
N PRO A 214 3.35 -11.91 2.43
CA PRO A 214 4.14 -12.00 1.22
C PRO A 214 3.74 -13.23 0.41
N GLY A 215 3.36 -13.01 -0.85
CA GLY A 215 3.01 -14.09 -1.76
C GLY A 215 1.61 -14.65 -1.64
N SER A 216 0.76 -14.06 -0.79
CA SER A 216 -0.67 -14.27 -0.91
C SER A 216 -1.14 -13.85 -2.31
N THR A 217 -1.98 -14.68 -2.94
CA THR A 217 -2.64 -14.37 -4.22
C THR A 217 -4.02 -13.76 -4.01
N GLY A 218 -4.41 -13.53 -2.75
CA GLY A 218 -5.68 -12.89 -2.40
C GLY A 218 -5.76 -11.47 -2.94
N LYS A 219 -6.97 -11.01 -3.25
CA LYS A 219 -7.21 -9.61 -3.66
C LYS A 219 -6.56 -8.68 -2.63
N SER A 220 -5.76 -7.73 -3.10
CA SER A 220 -5.02 -6.75 -2.27
C SER A 220 -3.90 -7.32 -1.37
N MET A 221 -3.44 -8.55 -1.61
CA MET A 221 -2.34 -9.19 -0.87
C MET A 221 -2.56 -9.26 0.66
N LEU A 222 -3.82 -9.35 1.09
CA LEU A 222 -4.18 -9.40 2.51
C LEU A 222 -3.62 -10.66 3.18
N ILE A 223 -3.54 -10.64 4.51
CA ILE A 223 -3.18 -11.82 5.28
C ILE A 223 -3.99 -13.05 4.84
N THR A 224 -3.30 -14.18 4.68
CA THR A 224 -3.89 -15.41 4.17
C THR A 224 -5.13 -15.82 4.95
N GLY A 225 -6.17 -16.25 4.24
CA GLY A 225 -7.45 -16.66 4.82
C GLY A 225 -8.40 -15.51 5.14
N THR A 226 -8.06 -14.27 4.79
CA THR A 226 -8.97 -13.12 4.91
C THR A 226 -9.41 -12.58 3.56
N THR A 227 -10.51 -11.83 3.58
CA THR A 227 -11.13 -11.25 2.40
C THR A 227 -11.62 -9.83 2.69
N TRP A 228 -11.51 -8.96 1.69
CA TRP A 228 -12.06 -7.62 1.65
C TRP A 228 -12.02 -7.08 0.21
N PRO A 229 -13.00 -6.27 -0.25
CA PRO A 229 -14.27 -5.96 0.42
C PRO A 229 -15.35 -7.02 0.20
N THR A 230 -15.07 -8.00 -0.67
CA THR A 230 -15.98 -9.09 -1.00
C THR A 230 -15.61 -10.36 -0.23
N ARG A 231 -16.60 -11.18 0.08
CA ARG A 231 -16.45 -12.57 0.49
C ARG A 231 -15.85 -13.42 -0.63
N ALA A 232 -15.59 -14.69 -0.33
CA ALA A 232 -15.09 -15.66 -1.31
C ALA A 232 -16.08 -15.90 -2.48
N ASP A 233 -17.38 -15.76 -2.23
CA ASP A 233 -18.43 -15.89 -3.26
C ASP A 233 -18.63 -14.62 -4.11
N GLY A 234 -17.81 -13.59 -3.91
CA GLY A 234 -17.85 -12.34 -4.67
C GLY A 234 -18.86 -11.31 -4.18
N ARG A 235 -19.73 -11.64 -3.21
CA ARG A 235 -20.65 -10.67 -2.60
C ARG A 235 -19.90 -9.76 -1.62
N LEU A 236 -20.35 -8.51 -1.48
CA LEU A 236 -19.80 -7.59 -0.47
C LEU A 236 -20.08 -8.10 0.94
N TRP A 237 -19.14 -7.84 1.85
CA TRP A 237 -19.40 -7.97 3.28
C TRP A 237 -20.42 -6.92 3.74
N THR A 238 -21.38 -7.34 4.55
CA THR A 238 -22.46 -6.49 5.09
C THR A 238 -22.54 -6.58 6.61
N LEU A 239 -23.21 -5.60 7.24
CA LEU A 239 -23.55 -5.71 8.67
C LEU A 239 -24.53 -6.87 8.94
N GLY A 240 -25.39 -7.21 7.98
CA GLY A 240 -26.29 -8.37 8.06
C GLY A 240 -25.52 -9.69 8.21
N ASP A 241 -24.37 -9.82 7.55
CA ASP A 241 -23.49 -10.98 7.72
C ASP A 241 -22.96 -11.10 9.16
N VAL A 242 -22.58 -9.97 9.76
CA VAL A 242 -22.08 -9.93 11.14
C VAL A 242 -23.19 -10.22 12.14
N ARG A 243 -24.38 -9.61 11.94
CA ARG A 243 -25.58 -9.80 12.76
C ARG A 243 -26.00 -11.27 12.80
N SER A 244 -26.14 -11.87 11.61
CA SER A 244 -26.63 -13.24 11.42
C SER A 244 -25.53 -14.30 11.47
N ASN A 245 -24.33 -13.93 11.92
CA ASN A 245 -23.20 -14.83 12.07
C ASN A 245 -22.87 -15.65 10.79
N THR A 246 -22.94 -15.00 9.63
CA THR A 246 -22.81 -15.63 8.32
C THR A 246 -21.38 -15.49 7.77
N GLY A 247 -20.97 -16.45 6.94
CA GLY A 247 -19.71 -16.37 6.17
C GLY A 247 -18.43 -16.51 7.00
N ASN A 248 -18.53 -16.92 8.27
CA ASN A 248 -17.40 -16.97 9.21
C ASN A 248 -16.69 -15.62 9.37
N TRP A 249 -17.45 -14.52 9.36
CA TRP A 249 -16.90 -13.15 9.34
C TRP A 249 -15.83 -12.91 10.42
N GLN A 250 -15.94 -13.52 11.59
CA GLN A 250 -14.98 -13.36 12.69
C GLN A 250 -13.55 -13.73 12.30
N THR A 251 -13.39 -14.68 11.37
CA THR A 251 -12.10 -15.23 10.95
C THR A 251 -11.76 -14.92 9.50
N THR A 252 -12.74 -14.54 8.67
CA THR A 252 -12.56 -14.32 7.22
C THR A 252 -12.69 -12.86 6.80
N LEU A 253 -13.44 -12.02 7.51
CA LEU A 253 -13.46 -10.58 7.26
C LEU A 253 -12.15 -9.98 7.76
N PHE A 254 -11.40 -9.32 6.87
CA PHE A 254 -10.09 -8.75 7.20
C PHE A 254 -10.13 -7.85 8.44
N CYS A 255 -11.08 -6.91 8.51
CA CYS A 255 -11.24 -5.97 9.62
C CYS A 255 -11.44 -6.69 10.97
N ALA A 256 -12.14 -7.83 10.95
CA ALA A 256 -12.47 -8.59 12.15
C ALA A 256 -11.26 -9.29 12.78
N LYS A 257 -10.10 -9.33 12.10
CA LYS A 257 -8.86 -9.85 12.69
C LYS A 257 -8.31 -8.97 13.80
N CYS A 258 -8.47 -7.65 13.66
CA CYS A 258 -7.95 -6.68 14.63
C CYS A 258 -9.07 -6.00 15.42
N HIS A 259 -10.22 -5.78 14.80
CA HIS A 259 -11.34 -5.09 15.43
C HIS A 259 -12.45 -6.07 15.83
N PRO A 260 -12.90 -6.06 17.10
CA PRO A 260 -14.15 -6.70 17.44
C PRO A 260 -15.30 -5.89 16.87
N LEU A 261 -16.20 -6.54 16.12
CA LEU A 261 -17.39 -5.90 15.58
C LEU A 261 -18.61 -6.16 16.46
N LYS A 262 -18.81 -7.43 16.84
CA LYS A 262 -19.90 -7.92 17.69
C LYS A 262 -19.41 -9.02 18.64
N GLY A 263 -19.91 -9.06 19.88
CA GLY A 263 -19.54 -10.04 20.90
C GLY A 263 -19.99 -9.64 22.31
N SER A 264 -19.67 -10.47 23.30
CA SER A 264 -20.08 -10.25 24.71
C SER A 264 -19.48 -9.02 25.38
N GLY A 265 -18.42 -8.43 24.82
CA GLY A 265 -17.85 -7.17 25.28
C GLY A 265 -18.35 -5.92 24.52
N GLY A 266 -19.30 -6.09 23.60
CA GLY A 266 -20.04 -4.98 23.01
C GLY A 266 -21.11 -4.47 23.99
N GLY A 267 -21.79 -3.37 23.65
CA GLY A 267 -22.87 -2.81 24.48
C GLY A 267 -24.08 -3.74 24.60
N GLU A 268 -25.25 -3.22 24.98
CA GLU A 268 -26.48 -4.01 25.18
C GLU A 268 -26.88 -4.84 23.95
N SER A 269 -26.61 -4.34 22.74
CA SER A 269 -26.85 -5.02 21.46
C SER A 269 -25.73 -6.00 21.06
N GLY A 270 -24.67 -6.12 21.87
CA GLY A 270 -23.46 -6.88 21.60
C GLY A 270 -22.52 -6.23 20.58
N TRP A 271 -22.86 -5.06 20.03
CA TRP A 271 -22.02 -4.34 19.07
C TRP A 271 -20.98 -3.45 19.78
N TYR A 272 -19.78 -3.39 19.21
CA TYR A 272 -18.69 -2.57 19.75
C TYR A 272 -18.77 -1.09 19.33
N ASN A 273 -19.53 -0.80 18.27
CA ASN A 273 -19.84 0.55 17.81
C ASN A 273 -21.36 0.66 17.60
N ASN A 274 -21.98 1.71 18.16
CA ASN A 274 -23.44 1.83 18.14
C ASN A 274 -24.02 2.04 16.73
N VAL A 275 -23.27 2.64 15.80
CA VAL A 275 -23.73 2.82 14.41
C VAL A 275 -24.02 1.48 13.74
N HIS A 276 -23.30 0.42 14.13
CA HIS A 276 -23.51 -0.92 13.58
C HIS A 276 -24.73 -1.64 14.16
N SER A 277 -25.29 -1.16 15.26
CA SER A 277 -26.48 -1.76 15.90
C SER A 277 -27.79 -1.11 15.49
N GLU A 278 -27.76 -0.01 14.75
CA GLU A 278 -28.98 0.68 14.32
C GLU A 278 -29.72 -0.14 13.27
N GLY A 279 -31.04 -0.27 13.43
CA GLY A 279 -31.91 -1.15 12.63
C GLY A 279 -31.75 -0.94 11.12
N ASP A 280 -31.65 0.31 10.70
CA ASP A 280 -31.57 0.70 9.29
C ASP A 280 -30.17 0.46 8.69
N HIS A 281 -29.17 0.25 9.54
CA HIS A 281 -27.81 -0.13 9.13
C HIS A 281 -27.58 -1.64 9.18
N GLU A 282 -28.03 -2.31 10.24
CA GLU A 282 -27.64 -3.67 10.57
C GLU A 282 -28.24 -4.75 9.65
N ASN A 283 -29.25 -4.41 8.85
CA ASN A 283 -30.03 -5.38 8.07
C ASN A 283 -29.40 -5.80 6.73
N ASN A 284 -28.67 -4.93 6.03
CA ASN A 284 -27.95 -5.31 4.79
C ASN A 284 -26.97 -4.24 4.27
N VAL A 285 -26.51 -3.29 5.09
CA VAL A 285 -25.59 -2.26 4.59
C VAL A 285 -24.22 -2.88 4.33
N ALA A 286 -23.74 -2.78 3.09
CA ALA A 286 -22.40 -3.19 2.73
C ALA A 286 -21.38 -2.31 3.45
N CYS A 287 -20.31 -2.89 4.00
CA CYS A 287 -19.31 -2.12 4.73
C CYS A 287 -18.70 -0.99 3.89
N VAL A 288 -18.54 -1.22 2.57
CA VAL A 288 -18.03 -0.22 1.62
C VAL A 288 -19.03 0.88 1.26
N ALA A 289 -20.27 0.84 1.75
CA ALA A 289 -21.18 1.97 1.66
C ALA A 289 -20.72 3.14 2.54
N CYS A 290 -20.05 2.83 3.66
CA CYS A 290 -19.52 3.82 4.59
C CYS A 290 -17.99 3.85 4.59
N HIS A 291 -17.32 2.72 4.36
CA HIS A 291 -15.85 2.63 4.44
C HIS A 291 -15.17 2.61 3.07
N ALA A 292 -13.94 3.13 3.00
CA ALA A 292 -13.14 3.00 1.78
C ALA A 292 -12.65 1.58 1.54
N VAL A 293 -12.39 1.26 0.27
CA VAL A 293 -11.89 -0.05 -0.16
C VAL A 293 -10.43 -0.27 0.23
N SER A 294 -9.64 0.79 0.33
CA SER A 294 -8.22 0.72 0.72
C SER A 294 -8.06 1.05 2.21
N PRO A 295 -7.91 0.05 3.10
CA PRO A 295 -7.87 0.28 4.55
C PRO A 295 -6.46 0.72 5.01
N HIS A 296 -5.88 1.74 4.37
CA HIS A 296 -4.58 2.33 4.74
C HIS A 296 -4.72 3.67 5.47
N GLY A 297 -5.21 4.69 4.77
CA GLY A 297 -5.69 5.94 5.36
C GLY A 297 -6.43 6.79 4.33
N LEU A 298 -7.13 7.82 4.81
CA LEU A 298 -7.96 8.74 4.03
C LEU A 298 -7.89 10.16 4.60
N ASN A 299 -8.27 11.14 3.76
CA ASN A 299 -8.47 12.51 4.23
C ASN A 299 -9.68 12.66 5.18
N HIS A 300 -10.51 11.63 5.32
CA HIS A 300 -11.70 11.62 6.15
C HIS A 300 -11.46 10.81 7.43
N GLY A 301 -12.18 11.12 8.50
CA GLY A 301 -12.04 10.43 9.77
C GLY A 301 -12.54 8.98 9.72
N ARG A 302 -11.99 8.10 10.58
CA ARG A 302 -12.46 6.71 10.81
C ARG A 302 -12.58 5.85 9.54
N PHE A 303 -11.74 6.10 8.52
CA PHE A 303 -11.81 5.38 7.24
C PHE A 303 -13.17 5.49 6.53
N ILE A 304 -13.92 6.56 6.80
CA ILE A 304 -15.17 6.80 6.10
C ILE A 304 -14.84 7.25 4.66
N GLY A 305 -15.40 6.53 3.69
CA GLY A 305 -15.29 6.86 2.28
C GLY A 305 -16.51 7.67 1.84
N TYR A 306 -16.29 8.74 1.10
CA TYR A 306 -17.35 9.59 0.57
C TYR A 306 -17.75 9.19 -0.85
N ALA A 307 -18.97 9.54 -1.23
CA ALA A 307 -19.49 9.39 -2.58
C ALA A 307 -18.66 10.18 -3.61
N SER A 308 -17.94 11.22 -3.19
CA SER A 308 -17.00 11.98 -4.03
C SER A 308 -15.65 11.27 -4.23
N ASP A 309 -15.30 10.28 -3.39
CA ASP A 309 -13.97 9.67 -3.45
C ASP A 309 -13.80 8.88 -4.75
N PRO A 310 -12.65 9.02 -5.43
CA PRO A 310 -12.40 8.33 -6.69
C PRO A 310 -11.95 6.88 -6.47
N ALA A 311 -11.94 6.09 -7.53
CA ALA A 311 -11.13 4.87 -7.54
C ALA A 311 -9.64 5.21 -7.34
N PRO A 312 -8.84 4.35 -6.68
CA PRO A 312 -9.21 3.03 -6.14
C PRO A 312 -9.74 3.06 -4.69
N TYR A 313 -10.03 4.24 -4.14
CA TYR A 313 -10.52 4.38 -2.76
C TYR A 313 -12.00 4.04 -2.62
N ALA A 314 -12.79 4.36 -3.64
CA ALA A 314 -14.18 3.95 -3.76
C ALA A 314 -14.34 2.55 -4.35
N TYR A 315 -15.40 1.85 -3.92
CA TYR A 315 -15.84 0.62 -4.55
C TYR A 315 -16.72 1.00 -5.74
N ILE A 316 -16.32 0.54 -6.92
CA ILE A 316 -17.08 0.70 -8.15
C ILE A 316 -17.28 -0.70 -8.72
N ASP A 317 -18.54 -1.08 -8.92
CA ASP A 317 -18.88 -2.39 -9.49
C ASP A 317 -18.66 -2.43 -11.01
N SER A 318 -18.92 -3.59 -11.61
CA SER A 318 -18.76 -3.78 -13.07
C SER A 318 -19.71 -2.93 -13.92
N ALA A 319 -20.81 -2.44 -13.35
CA ALA A 319 -21.75 -1.54 -14.00
C ALA A 319 -21.40 -0.06 -13.78
N GLY A 320 -20.27 0.25 -13.13
CA GLY A 320 -19.85 1.62 -12.83
C GLY A 320 -20.56 2.25 -11.63
N ARG A 321 -21.35 1.49 -10.87
CA ARG A 321 -22.08 1.99 -9.70
C ARG A 321 -21.15 2.04 -8.49
N LYS A 322 -21.17 3.18 -7.79
CA LYS A 322 -20.40 3.40 -6.57
C LYS A 322 -21.19 2.91 -5.35
N ALA A 323 -20.53 2.21 -4.43
CA ALA A 323 -21.19 1.80 -3.19
C ALA A 323 -21.23 2.90 -2.12
N GLN A 324 -20.19 3.73 -2.03
CA GLN A 324 -20.11 4.81 -1.04
C GLN A 324 -21.22 5.84 -1.23
N VAL A 325 -21.94 6.15 -0.14
CA VAL A 325 -23.08 7.09 -0.15
C VAL A 325 -22.85 8.33 0.73
N MET A 326 -21.85 8.29 1.61
CA MET A 326 -21.57 9.35 2.57
C MET A 326 -21.08 10.64 1.89
N THR A 327 -21.46 11.79 2.40
CA THR A 327 -20.94 13.10 1.95
C THR A 327 -20.22 13.85 3.05
N ASN A 328 -20.53 13.55 4.30
CA ASN A 328 -19.88 14.14 5.45
C ASN A 328 -19.82 13.15 6.62
N PHE A 329 -18.83 13.33 7.49
CA PHE A 329 -18.65 12.58 8.70
C PHE A 329 -17.97 13.43 9.77
N ARG A 330 -18.58 13.47 10.95
CA ARG A 330 -18.05 14.05 12.18
C ARG A 330 -17.80 12.96 13.19
N LYS A 331 -16.53 12.78 13.54
CA LYS A 331 -16.10 11.83 14.58
C LYS A 331 -16.72 12.16 15.93
N ALA A 332 -17.33 11.15 16.56
CA ALA A 332 -17.84 11.25 17.93
C ALA A 332 -16.72 11.08 18.98
N SER A 333 -17.01 11.49 20.21
CA SER A 333 -16.11 11.34 21.36
C SER A 333 -15.90 9.89 21.78
N SER A 334 -16.75 8.98 21.33
CA SER A 334 -16.70 7.57 21.71
C SER A 334 -17.35 6.66 20.66
N PRO A 335 -17.02 5.35 20.64
CA PRO A 335 -17.63 4.40 19.71
C PRO A 335 -19.13 4.15 19.95
N THR A 336 -19.67 4.63 21.08
CA THR A 336 -21.08 4.46 21.45
C THR A 336 -21.81 5.82 21.56
N SER A 337 -21.28 6.85 20.90
CA SER A 337 -21.77 8.23 21.00
C SER A 337 -22.00 8.88 19.64
N TYR A 338 -22.15 8.06 18.59
CA TYR A 338 -22.58 8.55 17.30
C TYR A 338 -24.10 8.69 17.31
N GLY A 339 -24.60 9.81 16.79
CA GLY A 339 -26.01 10.00 16.44
C GLY A 339 -26.15 10.45 14.99
N GLU A 340 -27.38 10.71 14.56
CA GLU A 340 -27.69 11.08 13.17
C GLU A 340 -26.89 12.29 12.67
N GLY A 341 -26.73 13.32 13.51
CA GLY A 341 -25.95 14.52 13.18
C GLY A 341 -24.43 14.31 13.05
N ASN A 342 -23.93 13.08 13.21
CA ASN A 342 -22.52 12.77 12.97
C ASN A 342 -22.22 12.46 11.50
N CYS A 343 -23.21 12.37 10.62
CA CYS A 343 -22.95 12.11 9.22
C CYS A 343 -24.06 12.57 8.29
N THR A 344 -23.75 12.67 7.00
CA THR A 344 -24.75 12.94 5.94
C THR A 344 -24.54 12.02 4.74
N ALA A 345 -25.61 11.64 4.03
CA ALA A 345 -25.57 10.72 2.89
C ALA A 345 -26.49 11.15 1.73
N LEU A 346 -26.18 10.69 0.50
CA LEU A 346 -26.91 11.07 -0.72
C LEU A 346 -28.21 10.29 -0.98
N THR A 347 -28.41 9.16 -0.30
CA THR A 347 -29.44 8.18 -0.66
C THR A 347 -30.57 8.12 0.34
N SER A 348 -31.77 7.81 -0.16
CA SER A 348 -32.96 7.65 0.68
C SER A 348 -32.89 6.51 1.70
N ALA A 349 -32.07 5.50 1.43
CA ALA A 349 -31.75 4.45 2.40
C ALA A 349 -31.02 4.97 3.67
N CYS A 350 -30.65 6.24 3.70
CA CYS A 350 -30.09 6.96 4.84
C CYS A 350 -30.80 8.32 5.01
N ASP A 351 -32.11 8.38 4.74
CA ASP A 351 -32.89 9.64 4.72
C ASP A 351 -32.87 10.42 6.05
N GLU A 352 -32.58 9.74 7.16
CA GLU A 352 -32.41 10.31 8.50
C GLU A 352 -31.06 11.06 8.66
N HIS A 353 -30.14 10.89 7.71
CA HIS A 353 -28.81 11.51 7.68
C HIS A 353 -28.73 12.59 6.59
N LYS A 354 -29.61 13.60 6.64
CA LYS A 354 -29.59 14.77 5.75
C LYS A 354 -28.98 16.00 6.42
#